data_AF-A0A8J3C5B1-F1
#
_entry.id   AF-A0A8J3C5B1-F1
#
_cell.length_a   1.000
_cell.length_b   1.000
_cell.length_c   1.000
_cell.angle_alpha   90.00
_cell.angle_beta   90.00
_cell.angle_gamma   90.00
#
_symmetry.space_group_name_H-M   'P 1'
#
loop_
_entity.id
_entity.type
_entity.pdbx_description
1 polymer ?
#
loop_
_entity_poly.entity_id
_entity_poly.type
_entity_poly.pdbx_seq_one_letter_code
_entity_poly.pdbx_strand_id
1 'polypeptide(L)' 'MLVGATCVGPDADSWGAELALAIRAQVPLPVLRDHLRAFPTWSEAITAALD' A
#
# COMPACT_ATOMS: atom_id res chain seq x y z
N MET A 1 1.59 -11.13 -6.98
CA MET A 1 1.57 -11.20 -5.50
C MET A 1 2.60 -10.21 -4.99
N LEU A 2 2.26 -9.39 -4.01
CA LEU A 2 3.23 -8.49 -3.38
C LEU A 2 4.14 -9.32 -2.46
N VAL A 3 5.46 -9.25 -2.68
CA VAL A 3 6.45 -10.04 -1.93
C VAL A 3 7.20 -9.22 -0.88
N GLY A 4 7.09 -7.90 -0.94
CA GLY A 4 7.77 -6.96 -0.08
C GLY A 4 7.38 -5.51 -0.44
N ALA A 5 7.59 -4.59 0.49
CA ALA A 5 7.40 -3.16 0.29
C ALA A 5 8.37 -2.38 1.17
N THR A 6 8.77 -1.19 0.73
CA THR A 6 9.55 -0.24 1.51
C THR A 6 8.84 1.10 1.48
N CYS A 7 8.59 1.68 2.64
CA CYS A 7 7.84 2.91 2.81
C CYS A 7 8.76 3.95 3.46
N VAL A 8 8.93 5.11 2.83
CA VAL A 8 9.76 6.21 3.34
C VAL A 8 8.98 7.51 3.22
N GLY A 9 8.82 8.21 4.34
CA GLY A 9 8.08 9.47 4.42
C GLY A 9 7.51 9.70 5.83
N PRO A 10 6.82 10.82 6.04
CA PRO A 10 6.09 11.06 7.29
C PRO A 10 5.04 9.97 7.53
N ASP A 11 4.94 9.50 8.78
CA ASP A 11 3.96 8.50 9.23
C ASP A 11 3.97 7.19 8.40
N ALA A 12 5.13 6.81 7.84
CA ALA A 12 5.27 5.63 6.99
C ALA A 12 4.94 4.30 7.67
N ASP A 13 5.06 4.24 8.99
CA ASP A 13 4.61 3.14 9.83
C ASP A 13 3.07 3.02 9.83
N SER A 14 2.35 4.13 9.74
CA SER A 14 0.89 4.17 9.70
C SER A 14 0.34 3.71 8.34
N TRP A 15 0.73 4.37 7.25
CA TRP A 15 0.19 4.02 5.92
C TRP A 15 0.84 2.76 5.33
N GLY A 16 2.10 2.46 5.68
CA GLY A 16 2.78 1.24 5.24
C GLY A 16 2.22 -0.05 5.86
N ALA A 17 1.47 0.04 6.96
CA ALA A 17 0.81 -1.11 7.59
C ALA A 17 -0.18 -1.82 6.64
N GLU A 18 -0.78 -1.08 5.70
CA GLU A 18 -1.64 -1.64 4.65
C GLU A 18 -0.88 -2.69 3.81
N LEU A 19 0.34 -2.37 3.37
CA LEU A 19 1.19 -3.25 2.56
C LEU A 19 1.68 -4.44 3.37
N ALA A 20 2.03 -4.23 4.64
CA ALA A 20 2.41 -5.32 5.54
C ALA A 20 1.27 -6.35 5.70
N LEU A 21 0.03 -5.89 5.88
CA LEU A 21 -1.15 -6.75 5.93
C LEU A 21 -1.40 -7.43 4.57
N ALA A 22 -1.29 -6.70 3.47
CA ALA A 22 -1.51 -7.25 2.13
C ALA A 22 -0.55 -8.39 1.79
N ILE A 23 0.73 -8.26 2.18
CA ILE A 23 1.74 -9.32 2.03
C ILE A 23 1.36 -10.53 2.89
N ARG A 24 1.06 -10.32 4.18
CA ARG A 24 0.69 -11.39 5.12
C ARG A 24 -0.56 -12.15 4.67
N ALA A 25 -1.55 -11.45 4.16
CA ALA A 25 -2.80 -12.02 3.68
C ALA A 25 -2.73 -12.53 2.22
N GLN A 26 -1.57 -12.39 1.56
CA GLN A 26 -1.36 -12.77 0.17
C GLN A 26 -2.41 -12.18 -0.76
N VAL A 27 -2.76 -10.90 -0.54
CA VAL A 27 -3.80 -10.22 -1.33
C VAL A 27 -3.41 -10.23 -2.81
N PRO A 28 -4.31 -10.63 -3.73
CA PRO A 28 -4.04 -10.57 -5.15
C PRO A 28 -3.76 -9.13 -5.59
N LEU A 29 -2.71 -8.91 -6.40
CA LEU A 29 -2.34 -7.57 -6.88
C LEU A 29 -3.48 -6.80 -7.56
N PRO A 30 -4.36 -7.43 -8.38
CA PRO A 30 -5.51 -6.72 -8.93
C PRO A 30 -6.42 -6.12 -7.85
N VAL A 31 -6.67 -6.88 -6.77
CA VAL A 31 -7.51 -6.41 -5.65
C VAL A 31 -6.86 -5.24 -4.91
N LEU A 32 -5.53 -5.25 -4.75
CA LEU A 32 -4.81 -4.16 -4.09
C LEU A 32 -4.76 -2.88 -4.95
N ARG A 33 -4.74 -3.02 -6.28
CA ARG A 33 -4.82 -1.88 -7.22
C ARG A 33 -6.19 -1.19 -7.19
N ASP A 34 -7.24 -1.96 -6.96
CA ASP A 34 -8.61 -1.42 -6.87
C ASP A 34 -8.88 -0.69 -5.54
N HIS A 35 -7.93 -0.69 -4.60
CA HIS A 35 -8.08 0.00 -3.32
C HIS A 35 -8.01 1.52 -3.49
N LEU A 36 -9.12 2.20 -3.25
CA LEU A 36 -9.20 3.66 -3.23
C LEU A 36 -8.65 4.22 -1.92
N ARG A 37 -7.68 5.12 -2.03
CA ARG A 37 -7.10 5.84 -0.90
C ARG A 37 -7.67 7.25 -0.83
N ALA A 38 -7.82 7.76 0.38
CA ALA A 38 -8.38 9.09 0.61
C ALA A 38 -7.45 10.18 0.08
N PHE A 39 -8.05 11.28 -0.43
CA PHE A 39 -7.31 12.45 -0.91
C PHE A 39 -7.63 13.72 -0.12
N PRO A 40 -6.63 14.51 0.33
CA PRO A 40 -5.16 14.30 0.20
C PRO A 40 -4.55 13.52 1.39
N THR A 41 -3.81 12.44 1.14
CA THR A 41 -3.07 11.67 2.17
C THR A 41 -1.74 11.08 1.66
N TRP A 42 -0.84 10.71 2.58
CA TRP A 42 0.42 10.04 2.23
C TRP A 42 0.24 8.64 1.62
N SER A 43 -0.85 7.95 1.96
CA SER A 43 -1.07 6.57 1.49
C SER A 43 -1.32 6.50 -0.01
N GLU A 44 -1.76 7.59 -0.66
CA GLU A 44 -1.90 7.68 -2.12
C GLU A 44 -0.63 7.31 -2.89
N ALA A 45 0.56 7.50 -2.29
CA ALA A 45 1.82 7.07 -2.88
C ALA A 45 1.83 5.56 -3.22
N ILE A 46 1.05 4.75 -2.50
CA ILE A 46 0.91 3.32 -2.77
C ILE A 46 0.20 3.09 -4.11
N THR A 47 -0.81 3.89 -4.46
CA THR A 47 -1.50 3.76 -5.76
C THR A 47 -0.51 3.91 -6.90
N ALA A 48 0.31 4.96 -6.87
CA ALA A 48 1.35 5.21 -7.88
C ALA A 48 2.45 4.13 -7.91
N ALA A 49 2.73 3.47 -6.78
CA ALA A 49 3.72 2.40 -6.70
C ALA A 49 3.22 1.03 -7.20
N LEU A 50 1.89 0.86 -7.35
CA LEU A 50 1.27 -0.39 -7.79
C LEU A 50 0.98 -0.43 -9.30
N ASP A 51 0.97 0.72 -9.97
CA ASP A 51 0.93 0.83 -11.43
C ASP A 51 2.26 0.38 -12.06
#